data_AF-A0A1Q4FQM5-F1
#
_entry.id   AF-A0A1Q4FQM5-F1
#
_cell.length_a   1.000
_cell.length_b   1.000
_cell.length_c   1.000
_cell.angle_alpha   90.00
_cell.angle_beta   90.00
_cell.angle_gamma   90.00
#
_symmetry.space_group_name_H-M   'P 1'
#
loop_
_entity.id
_entity.type
_entity.pdbx_description
1 polymer ?
#
loop_
_entity_poly.entity_id
_entity_poly.type
_entity_poly.pdbx_seq_one_letter_code
_entity_poly.pdbx_strand_id
1 'polypeptide(L)'
;MRDYLLLAPLLLVILAAVPVVLAARRARRRHAVQDRCLAESGALPDMVEKVRVRLARPAWFAATDARTAAEGAGWLALDAQHLRVIGRFDDGSTVDREFVRSQAPPQWRGLAGAGHHGLHWFALGEPPLLLSADGLTDWHSARTTAALYRRVAAPGAPPPPRPVFHLQSHPLSLVTVLLLLALLAYAAYDGLLAPFALIGEHRWLTGVALACIPLGLLTYPLFRRARLPPRETLLLPLLIGFAVGLALIPLLARIDRESGDGEFAEAAYFFDGGNAFKPLQVGTPTISVANVDEYTAALKPGAEQGFYLRRGGLGLWQVETDSLRRTVLLWYQGQNKPPPRLRVH
;
A
#
# COMPACT_ATOMS: atom_id res chain seq x y z
N MET A 1 -29.54 -10.17 4.18
CA MET A 1 -28.34 -9.48 4.72
C MET A 1 -27.01 -10.11 4.32
N ARG A 2 -26.94 -11.42 4.05
CA ARG A 2 -25.70 -12.15 3.73
C ARG A 2 -25.09 -11.77 2.36
N ASP A 3 -25.91 -11.35 1.41
CA ASP A 3 -25.46 -11.05 0.03
C ASP A 3 -24.82 -9.66 -0.13
N TYR A 4 -25.16 -8.70 0.73
CA TYR A 4 -24.59 -7.34 0.67
C TYR A 4 -23.11 -7.29 1.08
N LEU A 5 -22.66 -8.25 1.90
CA LEU A 5 -21.26 -8.35 2.34
C LEU A 5 -20.32 -8.79 1.21
N LEU A 6 -20.81 -9.48 0.18
CA LEU A 6 -20.02 -9.87 -1.00
C LEU A 6 -19.92 -8.76 -2.05
N LEU A 7 -20.88 -7.83 -2.08
CA LEU A 7 -20.89 -6.73 -3.04
C LEU A 7 -19.95 -5.58 -2.64
N ALA A 8 -19.73 -5.37 -1.34
CA ALA A 8 -18.83 -4.33 -0.83
C ALA A 8 -17.37 -4.42 -1.34
N PRO A 9 -16.69 -5.59 -1.30
CA PRO A 9 -15.33 -5.70 -1.84
C PRO A 9 -15.30 -5.52 -3.38
N LEU A 10 -16.33 -5.99 -4.09
CA LEU A 10 -16.44 -5.79 -5.54
C LEU A 10 -16.57 -4.29 -5.88
N LEU A 11 -17.42 -3.56 -5.15
CA LEU A 11 -17.58 -2.12 -5.32
C LEU A 11 -16.28 -1.37 -5.05
N LEU A 12 -15.54 -1.76 -4.01
CA LEU A 12 -14.22 -1.22 -3.67
C LEU A 12 -13.19 -1.46 -4.78
N VAL A 13 -13.16 -2.67 -5.36
CA VAL A 13 -12.28 -3.00 -6.50
C VAL A 13 -12.66 -2.15 -7.72
N ILE A 14 -13.95 -1.99 -8.02
CA ILE A 14 -14.42 -1.14 -9.13
C ILE A 14 -14.02 0.32 -8.90
N LEU A 15 -14.26 0.85 -7.69
CA LEU A 15 -13.86 2.21 -7.31
C LEU A 15 -12.35 2.43 -7.42
N ALA A 16 -11.54 1.42 -7.08
CA ALA A 16 -10.09 1.47 -7.23
C ALA A 16 -9.62 1.33 -8.69
N ALA A 17 -10.33 0.58 -9.53
CA ALA A 17 -9.97 0.34 -10.93
C ALA A 17 -10.26 1.57 -11.83
N VAL A 18 -11.34 2.31 -11.57
CA VAL A 18 -11.74 3.51 -12.34
C VAL A 18 -10.59 4.53 -12.49
N PRO A 19 -9.90 4.99 -11.43
CA PRO A 19 -8.82 5.97 -11.57
C PRO A 19 -7.63 5.41 -12.37
N VAL A 20 -7.34 4.11 -12.26
CA VAL A 20 -6.27 3.46 -13.04
C VAL A 20 -6.61 3.46 -14.54
N VAL A 21 -7.85 3.10 -14.89
CA VAL A 21 -8.31 3.12 -16.28
C VAL A 21 -8.32 4.54 -16.86
N LEU A 22 -8.78 5.53 -16.07
CA LEU A 22 -8.75 6.93 -16.47
C LEU A 22 -7.32 7.45 -16.68
N ALA A 23 -6.38 7.09 -15.80
CA ALA A 23 -4.97 7.42 -15.94
C ALA A 23 -4.36 6.80 -17.20
N ALA A 24 -4.63 5.52 -17.46
CA ALA A 24 -4.17 4.82 -18.66
C ALA A 24 -4.72 5.44 -19.96
N ARG A 25 -6.01 5.82 -19.98
CA ARG A 25 -6.62 6.52 -21.13
C ARG A 25 -5.97 7.89 -21.37
N ARG A 26 -5.68 8.65 -20.32
CA ARG A 26 -4.99 9.94 -20.44
C ARG A 26 -3.57 9.78 -20.99
N ALA A 27 -2.83 8.78 -20.53
CA ALA A 27 -1.49 8.47 -21.03
C ALA A 27 -1.51 8.12 -22.54
N ARG A 28 -2.44 7.26 -22.97
CA ARG A 28 -2.59 6.91 -24.40
C ARG A 28 -2.90 8.11 -25.29
N ARG A 29 -3.79 9.01 -24.83
CA ARG A 29 -4.11 10.24 -25.56
C ARG A 29 -2.88 11.13 -25.75
N ARG A 30 -2.04 11.27 -24.72
CA ARG A 30 -0.80 12.06 -24.81
C ARG A 30 0.23 11.44 -25.76
N HIS A 31 0.42 10.11 -25.70
CA HIS A 31 1.29 9.43 -26.67
C HIS A 31 0.82 9.65 -28.10
N ALA A 32 -0.50 9.57 -28.35
CA ALA A 32 -1.05 9.85 -29.68
C ALA A 32 -0.81 11.31 -30.14
N VAL A 33 -0.80 12.28 -29.23
CA VAL A 33 -0.43 13.67 -29.55
C VAL A 33 1.05 13.77 -29.93
N GLN A 34 1.95 13.15 -29.15
CA GLN A 34 3.39 13.11 -29.47
C GLN A 34 3.68 12.47 -30.82
N ASP A 35 2.98 11.37 -31.13
CA ASP A 35 3.16 10.64 -32.39
C ASP A 35 2.63 11.44 -33.59
N ARG A 36 1.53 12.19 -33.43
CA ARG A 36 1.05 13.13 -34.46
C ARG A 36 2.01 14.30 -34.68
N CYS A 37 2.53 14.90 -33.60
CA CYS A 37 3.50 15.99 -33.72
C CYS A 37 4.71 15.57 -34.56
N LEU A 38 5.22 14.36 -34.32
CA LEU A 38 6.35 13.81 -35.07
C LEU A 38 6.01 13.56 -36.54
N ALA A 39 4.80 13.09 -36.84
CA ALA A 39 4.35 12.88 -38.22
C ALA A 39 4.17 14.21 -38.98
N GLU A 40 3.67 15.25 -38.31
CA GLU A 40 3.37 16.56 -38.91
C GLU A 40 4.61 17.43 -39.13
N SER A 41 5.64 17.33 -38.28
CA SER A 41 6.84 18.18 -38.35
C SER A 41 7.81 17.83 -39.48
N GLY A 42 7.50 16.84 -40.31
CA GLY A 42 8.48 16.14 -41.13
C GLY A 42 9.40 15.29 -40.25
N ALA A 43 10.04 14.28 -40.84
CA ALA A 43 10.96 13.44 -40.10
C ALA A 43 11.97 14.33 -39.35
N LEU A 44 12.10 14.12 -38.02
CA LEU A 44 13.26 14.62 -37.28
C LEU A 44 14.51 14.23 -38.11
N PRO A 45 15.47 15.16 -38.36
CA PRO A 45 16.67 14.87 -39.15
C PRO A 45 17.37 13.60 -38.65
N ASP A 46 18.39 13.13 -39.37
CA ASP A 46 19.26 11.98 -38.97
C ASP A 46 20.05 12.21 -37.66
N MET A 47 19.47 12.93 -36.69
CA MET A 47 19.90 13.01 -35.31
C MET A 47 19.80 11.64 -34.63
N VAL A 48 20.84 11.34 -33.88
CA VAL A 48 21.19 10.02 -33.38
C VAL A 48 20.22 9.51 -32.32
N GLU A 49 19.69 10.40 -31.47
CA GLU A 49 18.82 10.00 -30.36
C GLU A 49 17.55 10.86 -30.30
N LYS A 50 16.41 10.20 -30.10
CA LYS A 50 15.07 10.79 -30.03
C LYS A 50 14.42 10.38 -28.72
N VAL A 51 14.07 11.35 -27.88
CA VAL A 51 13.48 11.12 -26.55
C VAL A 51 12.15 11.85 -26.44
N ARG A 52 11.12 11.15 -25.96
CA ARG A 52 9.83 11.79 -25.65
C ARG A 52 9.96 12.68 -24.41
N VAL A 53 9.43 13.89 -24.52
CA VAL A 53 9.50 14.90 -23.46
C VAL A 53 8.12 15.51 -23.21
N ARG A 54 7.95 15.99 -21.98
CA ARG A 54 6.86 16.85 -21.56
C ARG A 54 7.33 18.29 -21.60
N LEU A 55 6.42 19.18 -21.99
CA LEU A 55 6.70 20.59 -22.22
C LEU A 55 5.89 21.46 -21.25
N ALA A 56 6.50 22.56 -20.83
CA ALA A 56 5.84 23.61 -20.09
C ALA A 56 6.42 24.98 -20.47
N ARG A 57 5.55 25.99 -20.59
CA ARG A 57 5.94 27.39 -20.65
C ARG A 57 6.18 27.93 -19.24
N PRO A 58 7.02 28.97 -19.08
CA PRO A 58 7.31 29.55 -17.76
C PRO A 58 6.06 30.02 -17.02
N ALA A 59 5.09 30.61 -17.73
CA ALA A 59 3.84 31.08 -17.15
C ALA A 59 3.00 29.93 -16.56
N TRP A 60 2.89 28.82 -17.29
CA TRP A 60 2.18 27.63 -16.80
C TRP A 60 2.91 26.99 -15.62
N PHE A 61 4.24 26.93 -15.68
CA PHE A 61 5.06 26.35 -14.61
C PHE A 61 4.97 27.15 -13.30
N ALA A 62 4.91 28.48 -13.40
CA ALA A 62 4.74 29.36 -12.26
C ALA A 62 3.34 29.29 -11.62
N ALA A 63 2.33 28.81 -12.36
CA ALA A 63 0.99 28.68 -11.82
C ALA A 63 0.93 27.59 -10.73
N THR A 64 0.32 27.93 -9.58
CA THR A 64 0.18 27.04 -8.42
C THR A 64 -0.88 25.94 -8.61
N ASP A 65 -1.83 26.14 -9.51
CA ASP A 65 -3.01 25.27 -9.74
C ASP A 65 -2.97 24.53 -11.09
N ALA A 66 -1.80 24.04 -11.50
CA ALA A 66 -1.70 23.20 -12.68
C ALA A 66 -2.61 21.95 -12.51
N ARG A 67 -3.70 21.89 -13.30
CA ARG A 67 -4.66 20.77 -13.30
C ARG A 67 -4.12 19.54 -14.03
N THR A 68 -3.02 19.71 -14.77
CA THR A 68 -2.38 18.69 -15.58
C THR A 68 -0.91 18.57 -15.17
N ALA A 69 -0.31 17.39 -15.38
CA ALA A 69 1.10 17.19 -15.05
C ALA A 69 2.07 17.93 -15.99
N ALA A 70 1.60 18.38 -17.15
CA ALA A 70 2.37 19.09 -18.17
C ALA A 70 1.41 19.87 -19.06
N GLU A 71 1.88 20.98 -19.62
CA GLU A 71 1.13 21.83 -20.55
C GLU A 71 1.16 21.30 -21.98
N GLY A 72 2.19 20.54 -22.33
CA GLY A 72 2.36 20.01 -23.68
C GLY A 72 3.21 18.75 -23.70
N ALA A 73 3.33 18.19 -24.90
CA ALA A 73 4.12 16.99 -25.15
C ALA A 73 4.88 17.13 -26.47
N GLY A 74 6.06 16.52 -26.53
CA GLY A 74 6.92 16.61 -27.70
C GLY A 74 8.05 15.59 -27.71
N TRP A 75 8.98 15.84 -28.62
CA TRP A 75 10.21 15.10 -28.82
C TRP A 75 11.40 16.04 -28.66
N LEU A 76 12.42 15.55 -27.98
CA LEU A 76 13.76 16.11 -27.98
C LEU A 76 14.61 15.21 -28.86
N ALA A 77 15.11 15.77 -29.96
CA ALA A 77 16.17 15.16 -30.75
C ALA A 77 17.50 15.78 -30.35
N LEU A 78 18.52 14.93 -30.26
CA LEU A 78 19.83 15.34 -29.79
C LEU A 78 20.92 14.70 -30.64
N ASP A 79 21.90 15.53 -30.99
CA ASP A 79 23.16 15.12 -31.58
C ASP A 79 24.35 15.63 -30.74
N ALA A 80 25.57 15.53 -31.28
CA ALA A 80 26.78 15.96 -30.60
C ALA A 80 26.82 17.49 -30.30
N GLN A 81 26.21 18.32 -31.14
CA GLN A 81 26.32 19.78 -31.13
C GLN A 81 24.98 20.51 -31.01
N HIS A 82 23.89 19.92 -31.51
CA HIS A 82 22.56 20.50 -31.61
C HIS A 82 21.53 19.70 -30.81
N LEU A 83 20.51 20.41 -30.37
CA LEU A 83 19.31 19.91 -29.74
C LEU A 83 18.13 20.51 -30.46
N ARG A 84 17.16 19.70 -30.88
CA ARG A 84 15.91 20.20 -31.45
C ARG A 84 14.73 19.72 -30.63
N VAL A 85 13.88 20.65 -30.20
CA VAL A 85 12.65 20.35 -29.47
C VAL A 85 11.48 20.62 -30.40
N ILE A 86 10.69 19.58 -30.65
CA ILE A 86 9.46 19.66 -31.44
C ILE A 86 8.29 19.20 -30.59
N GLY A 87 7.21 19.96 -30.51
CA GLY A 87 6.03 19.52 -29.78
C GLY A 87 4.82 20.42 -29.93
N ARG A 88 3.78 20.11 -29.16
CA ARG A 88 2.51 20.84 -29.13
C ARG A 88 2.02 21.00 -27.70
N PHE A 89 1.46 22.16 -27.42
CA PHE A 89 0.83 22.49 -26.15
C PHE A 89 -0.67 22.16 -26.19
N ASP A 90 -1.29 22.09 -25.02
CA ASP A 90 -2.73 21.78 -24.85
C ASP A 90 -3.63 22.84 -25.51
N ASP A 91 -3.14 24.06 -25.74
CA ASP A 91 -3.83 25.13 -26.49
C ASP A 91 -3.72 24.98 -28.02
N GLY A 92 -3.04 23.94 -28.50
CA GLY A 92 -2.82 23.66 -29.92
C GLY A 92 -1.59 24.33 -30.53
N SER A 93 -0.96 25.28 -29.83
CA SER A 93 0.27 25.93 -30.31
C SER A 93 1.42 24.93 -30.42
N THR A 94 2.24 25.08 -31.45
CA THR A 94 3.39 24.21 -31.70
C THR A 94 4.69 24.88 -31.26
N VAL A 95 5.68 24.06 -30.92
CA VAL A 95 7.06 24.50 -30.69
C VAL A 95 7.97 23.69 -31.60
N ASP A 96 8.86 24.39 -32.29
CA ASP A 96 9.97 23.82 -33.04
C ASP A 96 11.17 24.74 -32.84
N ARG A 97 12.12 24.31 -32.01
CA ARG A 97 13.28 25.12 -31.63
C ARG A 97 14.54 24.29 -31.69
N GLU A 98 15.55 24.85 -32.34
CA GLU A 98 16.88 24.31 -32.39
C GLU A 98 17.80 25.11 -31.47
N PHE A 99 18.67 24.40 -30.74
CA PHE A 99 19.60 24.96 -29.78
C PHE A 99 20.99 24.39 -30.03
N VAL A 100 22.00 25.25 -30.01
CA VAL A 100 23.40 24.81 -29.96
C VAL A 100 23.74 24.51 -28.50
N ARG A 101 24.25 23.29 -28.22
CA ARG A 101 24.49 22.80 -26.85
C ARG A 101 25.42 23.68 -26.03
N SER A 102 26.39 24.33 -26.68
CA SER A 102 27.33 25.25 -26.04
C SER A 102 26.72 26.61 -25.68
N GLN A 103 25.67 27.04 -26.39
CA GLN A 103 25.06 28.37 -26.23
C GLN A 103 23.84 28.35 -25.31
N ALA A 104 23.19 27.20 -25.13
CA ALA A 104 21.98 27.05 -24.32
C ALA A 104 22.18 26.01 -23.20
N PRO A 105 23.00 26.30 -22.17
CA PRO A 105 23.22 25.35 -21.08
C PRO A 105 21.91 25.09 -20.33
N PRO A 106 21.52 23.83 -20.11
CA PRO A 106 20.29 23.52 -19.40
C PRO A 106 20.38 23.93 -17.93
N GLN A 107 19.33 24.57 -17.43
CA GLN A 107 19.21 24.96 -16.03
C GLN A 107 18.29 23.99 -15.30
N TRP A 108 18.81 23.27 -14.30
CA TRP A 108 17.98 22.40 -13.48
C TRP A 108 17.00 23.23 -12.63
N ARG A 109 15.70 22.97 -12.76
CA ARG A 109 14.65 23.62 -11.96
C ARG A 109 14.18 22.74 -10.81
N GLY A 110 14.36 21.42 -10.92
CA GLY A 110 13.96 20.46 -9.87
C GLY A 110 12.46 20.20 -9.87
N LEU A 111 11.92 19.90 -8.69
CA LEU A 111 10.51 19.59 -8.50
C LEU A 111 9.69 20.88 -8.61
N ALA A 112 8.79 20.94 -9.58
CA ALA A 112 7.77 21.96 -9.58
C ALA A 112 6.76 21.64 -8.48
N GLY A 113 6.17 22.66 -7.82
CA GLY A 113 5.32 22.49 -6.64
C GLY A 113 4.16 21.49 -6.78
N ALA A 114 3.38 21.28 -5.73
CA ALA A 114 2.39 20.18 -5.62
C ALA A 114 1.40 20.04 -6.80
N GLY A 115 1.14 21.09 -7.58
CA GLY A 115 0.31 21.04 -8.80
C GLY A 115 0.92 20.25 -9.96
N HIS A 116 2.23 20.07 -10.02
CA HIS A 116 2.94 19.50 -11.18
C HIS A 116 3.21 17.99 -11.07
N HIS A 117 2.38 17.30 -10.28
CA HIS A 117 2.37 15.84 -10.12
C HIS A 117 3.74 15.21 -9.77
N GLY A 118 4.65 15.98 -9.18
CA GLY A 118 5.97 15.48 -8.77
C GLY A 118 6.99 15.32 -9.92
N LEU A 119 6.73 15.94 -11.08
CA LEU A 119 7.70 15.97 -12.17
C LEU A 119 8.88 16.87 -11.85
N HIS A 120 10.06 16.41 -12.29
CA HIS A 120 11.27 17.22 -12.28
C HIS A 120 11.46 17.87 -13.63
N TRP A 121 11.95 19.10 -13.62
CA TRP A 121 12.07 19.94 -14.81
C TRP A 121 13.47 20.55 -14.93
N PHE A 122 13.87 20.80 -16.16
CA PHE A 122 14.97 21.69 -16.50
C PHE A 122 14.55 22.65 -17.60
N ALA A 123 15.16 23.84 -17.65
CA ALA A 123 14.91 24.85 -18.67
C ALA A 123 15.98 24.82 -19.75
N LEU A 124 15.58 25.07 -21.00
CA LEU A 124 16.46 25.27 -22.16
C LEU A 124 16.17 26.59 -22.87
N GLY A 125 17.26 27.28 -23.23
CA GLY A 125 17.28 28.47 -24.09
C GLY A 125 16.58 29.71 -23.53
N GLU A 126 16.50 30.73 -24.38
CA GLU A 126 15.77 31.97 -24.12
C GLU A 126 14.82 32.27 -25.30
N PRO A 127 13.50 32.47 -25.06
CA PRO A 127 12.82 32.34 -23.77
C PRO A 127 12.78 30.88 -23.27
N PRO A 128 12.81 30.65 -21.95
CA PRO A 128 13.03 29.31 -21.40
C PRO A 128 11.90 28.36 -21.72
N LEU A 129 12.25 27.21 -22.29
CA LEU A 129 11.36 26.08 -22.50
C LEU A 129 11.64 25.01 -21.45
N LEU A 130 10.62 24.64 -20.68
CA LEU A 130 10.77 23.67 -19.60
C LEU A 130 10.49 22.26 -20.10
N LEU A 131 11.39 21.35 -19.75
CA LEU A 131 11.41 19.97 -20.22
C LEU A 131 11.45 19.01 -19.04
N SER A 132 10.63 17.98 -19.12
CA SER A 132 10.72 16.77 -18.29
C SER A 132 10.78 15.56 -19.22
N ALA A 133 11.53 14.53 -18.85
CA ALA A 133 11.48 13.27 -19.56
C ALA A 133 10.06 12.68 -19.45
N ASP A 134 9.55 12.09 -20.54
CA ASP A 134 8.29 11.35 -20.48
C ASP A 134 8.56 9.95 -19.94
N GLY A 135 8.09 9.69 -18.71
CA GLY A 135 8.20 8.40 -18.05
C GLY A 135 6.82 7.75 -17.90
N LEU A 136 6.79 6.41 -17.89
CA LEU A 136 5.58 5.61 -17.65
C LEU A 136 4.85 5.99 -16.35
N THR A 137 5.58 6.54 -15.37
CA THR A 137 5.04 7.04 -14.10
C THR A 137 5.80 8.29 -13.65
N ASP A 138 5.09 9.25 -13.06
CA ASP A 138 5.69 10.45 -12.46
C ASP A 138 6.75 10.08 -11.40
N TRP A 139 6.68 8.86 -10.86
CA TRP A 139 7.59 8.28 -9.87
C TRP A 139 9.04 8.10 -10.34
N HIS A 140 9.26 7.98 -11.65
CA HIS A 140 10.61 7.87 -12.22
C HIS A 140 11.12 9.19 -12.80
N SER A 141 10.28 10.23 -12.84
CA SER A 141 10.59 11.52 -13.47
C SER A 141 11.91 12.10 -12.94
N ALA A 142 12.17 12.03 -11.64
CA ALA A 142 13.42 12.56 -11.10
C ALA A 142 14.66 11.91 -11.72
N ARG A 143 14.66 10.57 -11.82
CA ARG A 143 15.79 9.80 -12.35
C ARG A 143 15.86 9.90 -13.88
N THR A 144 14.74 9.81 -14.58
CA THR A 144 14.68 9.88 -16.05
C THR A 144 14.99 11.29 -16.53
N THR A 145 14.42 12.32 -15.90
CA THR A 145 14.73 13.72 -16.22
C THR A 145 16.15 14.08 -15.83
N ALA A 146 16.71 13.59 -14.70
CA ALA A 146 18.12 13.79 -14.37
C ALA A 146 19.06 13.06 -15.35
N ALA A 147 18.66 11.90 -15.90
CA ALA A 147 19.40 11.22 -16.96
C ALA A 147 19.35 12.03 -18.26
N LEU A 148 18.17 12.52 -18.64
CA LEU A 148 17.99 13.38 -19.80
C LEU A 148 18.79 14.69 -19.66
N TYR A 149 18.72 15.34 -18.50
CA TYR A 149 19.50 16.55 -18.18
C TYR A 149 21.00 16.30 -18.40
N ARG A 150 21.54 15.19 -17.89
CA ARG A 150 22.94 14.82 -18.09
C ARG A 150 23.29 14.55 -19.55
N ARG A 151 22.35 14.04 -20.35
CA ARG A 151 22.55 13.84 -21.80
C ARG A 151 22.50 15.14 -22.58
N VAL A 152 21.73 16.12 -22.12
CA VAL A 152 21.56 17.43 -22.77
C VAL A 152 22.68 18.39 -22.37
N ALA A 153 23.09 18.37 -21.10
CA ALA A 153 24.09 19.28 -20.56
C ALA A 153 25.47 19.07 -21.21
N ALA A 154 26.25 20.14 -21.30
CA ALA A 154 27.63 20.08 -21.75
C ALA A 154 28.51 19.35 -20.70
N PRO A 155 29.63 18.73 -21.12
CA PRO A 155 30.61 18.18 -20.19
C PRO A 155 31.03 19.25 -19.16
N GLY A 156 30.89 18.95 -17.87
CA GLY A 156 31.23 19.87 -16.77
C GLY A 156 30.05 20.67 -16.18
N ALA A 157 28.83 20.54 -16.72
CA ALA A 157 27.65 21.09 -16.07
C ALA A 157 27.46 20.48 -14.66
N PRO A 158 27.00 21.27 -13.68
CA PRO A 158 26.78 20.77 -12.33
C PRO A 158 25.77 19.61 -12.36
N PRO A 159 26.04 18.49 -11.66
CA PRO A 159 25.11 17.38 -11.64
C PRO A 159 23.79 17.84 -11.01
N PRO A 160 22.64 17.33 -11.51
CA PRO A 160 21.37 17.63 -10.87
C PRO A 160 21.43 17.12 -9.42
N PRO A 161 20.98 17.91 -8.43
CA PRO A 161 20.95 17.49 -7.05
C PRO A 161 20.20 16.17 -6.94
N ARG A 162 20.79 15.18 -6.27
CA ARG A 162 20.12 13.90 -6.03
C ARG A 162 18.93 14.18 -5.10
N PRO A 163 17.70 13.83 -5.48
CA PRO A 163 16.58 13.91 -4.56
C PRO A 163 16.77 12.81 -3.52
N VAL A 164 17.38 13.14 -2.38
CA VAL A 164 17.49 12.22 -1.25
C VAL A 164 16.32 12.53 -0.34
N PHE A 165 15.21 11.83 -0.56
CA PHE A 165 14.14 11.81 0.44
C PHE A 165 14.59 10.93 1.60
N HIS A 166 14.70 11.51 2.79
CA HIS A 166 14.89 10.76 4.02
C HIS A 166 13.52 10.67 4.71
N LEU A 167 12.98 9.46 4.87
CA LEU A 167 11.73 9.23 5.61
C LEU A 167 11.76 9.85 7.02
N GLN A 168 12.96 9.96 7.60
CA GLN A 168 13.26 10.52 8.91
C GLN A 168 13.07 12.04 8.99
N SER A 169 13.24 12.76 7.88
CA SER A 169 13.20 14.23 7.89
C SER A 169 11.78 14.79 7.87
N HIS A 170 10.76 13.93 7.71
CA HIS A 170 9.38 14.36 7.64
C HIS A 170 8.60 13.87 8.88
N PRO A 171 8.06 14.78 9.72
CA PRO A 171 7.45 14.42 11.01
C PRO A 171 6.23 13.51 10.84
N LEU A 172 5.40 13.75 9.81
CA LEU A 172 4.22 12.91 9.55
C LEU A 172 4.58 11.45 9.20
N SER A 173 5.65 11.22 8.43
CA SER A 173 6.07 9.85 8.12
C SER A 173 6.65 9.16 9.34
N LEU A 174 7.39 9.89 10.19
CA LEU A 174 7.87 9.36 11.47
C LEU A 174 6.70 8.94 12.37
N VAL A 175 5.72 9.82 12.58
CA VAL A 175 4.51 9.53 13.38
C VAL A 175 3.76 8.33 12.80
N THR A 176 3.64 8.26 11.48
CA THR A 176 3.00 7.13 10.79
C THR A 176 3.74 5.82 11.06
N VAL A 177 5.06 5.81 10.97
CA VAL A 177 5.87 4.62 11.22
C VAL A 177 5.75 4.19 12.68
N LEU A 178 5.81 5.13 13.62
CA LEU A 178 5.63 4.84 15.05
C LEU A 178 4.24 4.25 15.34
N LEU A 179 3.20 4.83 14.75
CA LEU A 179 1.83 4.30 14.87
C LEU A 179 1.71 2.90 14.29
N LEU A 180 2.29 2.65 13.11
CA LEU A 180 2.32 1.33 12.49
C LEU A 180 3.02 0.31 13.39
N LEU A 181 4.19 0.66 13.94
CA LEU A 181 4.92 -0.21 14.86
C LEU A 181 4.11 -0.48 16.14
N ALA A 182 3.45 0.53 16.70
CA ALA A 182 2.60 0.37 17.88
C ALA A 182 1.41 -0.57 17.61
N LEU A 183 0.73 -0.42 16.46
CA LEU A 183 -0.40 -1.29 16.07
C LEU A 183 0.05 -2.74 15.84
N LEU A 184 1.18 -2.94 15.17
CA LEU A 184 1.73 -4.28 14.95
C LEU A 184 2.21 -4.92 16.25
N ALA A 185 2.88 -4.14 17.12
CA ALA A 185 3.30 -4.61 18.44
C ALA A 185 2.10 -5.00 19.30
N TYR A 186 1.01 -4.22 19.26
CA TYR A 186 -0.23 -4.57 19.94
C TYR A 186 -0.84 -5.87 19.40
N ALA A 187 -0.95 -6.01 18.08
CA ALA A 187 -1.48 -7.22 17.45
C ALA A 187 -0.63 -8.46 17.78
N ALA A 188 0.69 -8.32 17.77
CA ALA A 188 1.63 -9.38 18.14
C ALA A 188 1.55 -9.73 19.63
N TYR A 189 1.48 -8.73 20.51
CA TYR A 189 1.30 -8.92 21.94
C TYR A 189 0.04 -9.73 22.23
N ASP A 190 -1.09 -9.36 21.61
CA ASP A 190 -2.35 -10.08 21.81
C ASP A 190 -2.27 -11.51 21.23
N GLY A 191 -1.78 -11.67 20.00
CA GLY A 191 -1.68 -13.00 19.37
C GLY A 191 -0.76 -13.98 20.10
N LEU A 192 0.27 -13.49 20.80
CA LEU A 192 1.23 -14.34 21.51
C LEU A 192 0.86 -14.57 22.99
N LEU A 193 0.43 -13.50 23.67
CA LEU A 193 0.33 -13.45 25.13
C LEU A 193 -1.11 -13.37 25.65
N ALA A 194 -2.13 -13.30 24.79
CA ALA A 194 -3.50 -13.32 25.27
C ALA A 194 -3.81 -14.65 26.00
N PRO A 195 -4.41 -14.59 27.21
CA PRO A 195 -4.84 -15.78 27.95
C PRO A 195 -6.08 -16.47 27.34
N PHE A 196 -6.52 -16.00 26.17
CA PHE A 196 -7.67 -16.50 25.45
C PHE A 196 -7.41 -16.45 23.95
N ALA A 197 -8.12 -17.27 23.19
CA ALA A 197 -8.12 -17.26 21.72
C ALA A 197 -9.54 -17.24 21.18
N LEU A 198 -9.75 -16.53 20.07
CA LEU A 198 -11.00 -16.61 19.31
C LEU A 198 -11.11 -18.00 18.67
N ILE A 199 -12.29 -18.63 18.80
CA ILE A 199 -12.60 -19.93 18.20
C ILE A 199 -13.82 -19.84 17.30
N GLY A 200 -13.92 -20.73 16.32
CA GLY A 200 -14.96 -20.74 15.30
C GLY A 200 -14.67 -19.83 14.10
N GLU A 201 -15.40 -20.04 13.01
CA GLU A 201 -15.25 -19.28 11.77
C GLU A 201 -15.98 -17.92 11.83
N HIS A 202 -15.24 -16.86 12.13
CA HIS A 202 -15.77 -15.49 12.14
C HIS A 202 -15.44 -14.75 10.84
N ARG A 203 -15.98 -15.21 9.70
CA ARG A 203 -15.67 -14.65 8.36
C ARG A 203 -15.90 -13.13 8.27
N TRP A 204 -16.85 -12.60 9.03
CA TRP A 204 -17.13 -11.17 9.08
C TRP A 204 -15.98 -10.38 9.71
N LEU A 205 -15.29 -10.89 10.73
CA LEU A 205 -14.12 -10.25 11.33
C LEU A 205 -12.99 -10.13 10.31
N THR A 206 -12.72 -11.20 9.57
CA THR A 206 -11.74 -11.17 8.48
C THR A 206 -12.13 -10.17 7.40
N GLY A 207 -13.41 -10.12 7.03
CA GLY A 207 -13.93 -9.14 6.08
C GLY A 207 -13.75 -7.69 6.54
N VAL A 208 -14.05 -7.40 7.81
CA VAL A 208 -13.85 -6.07 8.41
C VAL A 208 -12.37 -5.71 8.47
N ALA A 209 -11.50 -6.62 8.90
CA ALA A 209 -10.05 -6.40 8.94
C ALA A 209 -9.47 -6.13 7.53
N LEU A 210 -9.91 -6.86 6.51
CA LEU A 210 -9.49 -6.63 5.12
C LEU A 210 -10.03 -5.31 4.58
N ALA A 211 -11.23 -4.88 4.98
CA ALA A 211 -11.79 -3.59 4.59
C ALA A 211 -10.99 -2.40 5.15
N CYS A 212 -10.21 -2.57 6.22
CA CYS A 212 -9.33 -1.53 6.74
C CYS A 212 -8.22 -1.13 5.74
N ILE A 213 -7.77 -2.04 4.86
CA ILE A 213 -6.71 -1.77 3.87
C ILE A 213 -7.12 -0.62 2.91
N PRO A 214 -8.24 -0.70 2.17
CA PRO A 214 -8.67 0.40 1.32
C PRO A 214 -9.14 1.62 2.14
N LEU A 215 -9.69 1.45 3.34
CA LEU A 215 -10.03 2.58 4.22
C LEU A 215 -8.79 3.38 4.63
N GLY A 216 -7.61 2.75 4.69
CA GLY A 216 -6.34 3.43 4.87
C GLY A 216 -6.13 4.55 3.85
N LEU A 217 -6.62 4.40 2.61
CA LEU A 217 -6.55 5.45 1.56
C LEU A 217 -7.30 6.73 1.92
N LEU A 218 -8.18 6.74 2.91
CA LEU A 218 -8.79 7.99 3.41
C LEU A 218 -7.74 8.94 4.00
N THR A 219 -6.58 8.41 4.41
CA THR A 219 -5.45 9.23 4.88
C THR A 219 -4.62 9.79 3.73
N TYR A 220 -4.77 9.31 2.50
CA TYR A 220 -4.00 9.75 1.32
C TYR A 220 -3.95 11.28 1.11
N PRO A 221 -5.05 12.05 1.27
CA PRO A 221 -5.00 13.50 1.13
C PRO A 221 -4.07 14.17 2.15
N LEU A 222 -3.94 13.61 3.35
CA LEU A 222 -3.03 14.10 4.38
C LEU A 222 -1.57 13.92 3.95
N PHE A 223 -1.21 12.73 3.46
CA PHE A 223 0.13 12.44 2.92
C PHE A 223 0.47 13.32 1.71
N ARG A 224 -0.51 13.58 0.83
CA ARG A 224 -0.34 14.51 -0.31
C ARG A 224 -0.09 15.95 0.14
N ARG A 225 -0.86 16.45 1.11
CA ARG A 225 -0.69 17.81 1.65
C ARG A 225 0.68 17.98 2.31
N ALA A 226 1.16 16.92 2.95
CA ALA A 226 2.50 16.83 3.52
C ALA A 226 3.63 16.76 2.50
N ARG A 227 3.34 16.74 1.18
CA ARG A 227 4.35 16.68 0.11
C ARG A 227 5.32 15.49 0.24
N LEU A 228 4.83 14.39 0.82
CA LEU A 228 5.60 13.14 0.85
C LEU A 228 5.81 12.65 -0.59
N PRO A 229 6.90 11.92 -0.87
CA PRO A 229 7.12 11.45 -2.21
C PRO A 229 6.01 10.47 -2.62
N PRO A 230 5.76 10.33 -3.93
CA PRO A 230 4.57 9.64 -4.41
C PRO A 230 4.50 8.16 -3.98
N ARG A 231 5.66 7.50 -3.78
CA ARG A 231 5.74 6.10 -3.36
C ARG A 231 5.20 5.91 -1.95
N GLU A 232 5.67 6.73 -1.04
CA GLU A 232 5.29 6.74 0.38
C GLU A 232 3.84 7.20 0.54
N THR A 233 3.41 8.16 -0.29
CA THR A 233 2.04 8.70 -0.26
C THR A 233 0.98 7.65 -0.56
N LEU A 234 1.28 6.59 -1.32
CA LEU A 234 0.34 5.50 -1.59
C LEU A 234 0.58 4.28 -0.68
N LEU A 235 1.84 3.93 -0.43
CA LEU A 235 2.19 2.75 0.35
C LEU A 235 1.87 2.91 1.84
N LEU A 236 2.19 4.06 2.44
CA LEU A 236 1.98 4.28 3.88
C LEU A 236 0.50 4.20 4.29
N PRO A 237 -0.46 4.81 3.57
CA PRO A 237 -1.89 4.62 3.83
C PRO A 237 -2.33 3.15 3.82
N LEU A 238 -1.88 2.36 2.84
CA LEU A 238 -2.23 0.95 2.73
C LEU A 238 -1.63 0.13 3.88
N LEU A 239 -0.39 0.41 4.25
CA LEU A 239 0.28 -0.22 5.39
C LEU A 239 -0.40 0.13 6.72
N ILE A 240 -0.81 1.39 6.92
CA ILE A 240 -1.63 1.78 8.07
C ILE A 240 -2.93 0.99 8.08
N GLY A 241 -3.66 0.95 6.96
CA GLY A 241 -4.92 0.24 6.85
C GLY A 241 -4.78 -1.26 7.18
N PHE A 242 -3.70 -1.88 6.71
CA PHE A 242 -3.34 -3.26 7.08
C PHE A 242 -3.04 -3.42 8.57
N ALA A 243 -2.20 -2.55 9.15
CA ALA A 243 -1.85 -2.59 10.57
C ALA A 243 -3.09 -2.38 11.47
N VAL A 244 -3.98 -1.47 11.09
CA VAL A 244 -5.28 -1.27 11.75
C VAL A 244 -6.13 -2.52 11.65
N GLY A 245 -6.23 -3.16 10.48
CA GLY A 245 -6.98 -4.40 10.32
C GLY A 245 -6.48 -5.53 11.23
N LEU A 246 -5.16 -5.70 11.33
CA LEU A 246 -4.54 -6.68 12.24
C LEU A 246 -4.80 -6.34 13.72
N ALA A 247 -4.70 -5.07 14.11
CA ALA A 247 -4.96 -4.62 15.48
C ALA A 247 -6.46 -4.63 15.84
N LEU A 248 -7.34 -4.55 14.86
CA LEU A 248 -8.78 -4.48 15.08
C LEU A 248 -9.36 -5.81 15.55
N ILE A 249 -8.84 -6.95 15.08
CA ILE A 249 -9.29 -8.28 15.51
C ILE A 249 -9.14 -8.47 17.04
N PRO A 250 -7.94 -8.30 17.63
CA PRO A 250 -7.77 -8.44 19.08
C PRO A 250 -8.52 -7.36 19.87
N LEU A 251 -8.64 -6.14 19.32
CA LEU A 251 -9.46 -5.09 19.92
C LEU A 251 -10.94 -5.50 20.01
N LEU A 252 -11.52 -6.02 18.93
CA LEU A 252 -12.90 -6.49 18.91
C LEU A 252 -13.09 -7.71 19.81
N ALA A 253 -12.11 -8.62 19.91
CA ALA A 253 -12.16 -9.72 20.86
C ALA A 253 -12.23 -9.24 22.31
N ARG A 254 -11.49 -8.19 22.66
CA ARG A 254 -11.55 -7.57 24.00
C ARG A 254 -12.88 -6.87 24.24
N ILE A 255 -13.37 -6.09 23.28
CA ILE A 255 -14.69 -5.44 23.40
C ILE A 255 -15.80 -6.50 23.55
N ASP A 256 -15.74 -7.58 22.76
CA ASP A 256 -16.68 -8.69 22.87
C ASP A 256 -16.66 -9.33 24.25
N ARG A 257 -15.46 -9.51 24.84
CA ARG A 257 -15.34 -9.98 26.22
C ARG A 257 -16.03 -9.03 27.19
N GLU A 258 -15.60 -7.77 27.23
CA GLU A 258 -16.08 -6.82 28.24
C GLU A 258 -17.57 -6.51 28.11
N SER A 259 -18.18 -6.76 26.94
CA SER A 259 -19.60 -6.50 26.68
C SER A 259 -20.55 -7.65 27.02
N GLY A 260 -20.05 -8.85 27.33
CA GLY A 260 -20.90 -9.98 27.71
C GLY A 260 -20.95 -10.20 29.22
N ASP A 261 -22.10 -10.59 29.77
CA ASP A 261 -22.27 -10.81 31.22
C ASP A 261 -21.87 -12.24 31.69
N GLY A 262 -21.27 -13.05 30.82
CA GLY A 262 -20.92 -14.45 31.11
C GLY A 262 -19.48 -14.63 31.58
N GLU A 263 -19.28 -15.40 32.65
CA GLU A 263 -17.95 -15.93 33.00
C GLU A 263 -17.53 -17.05 32.03
N PHE A 264 -16.25 -17.41 32.06
CA PHE A 264 -15.80 -18.60 31.36
C PHE A 264 -16.42 -19.84 32.00
N ALA A 265 -17.20 -20.59 31.24
CA ALA A 265 -17.86 -21.80 31.67
C ALA A 265 -17.21 -23.01 31.02
N GLU A 266 -17.09 -24.10 31.78
CA GLU A 266 -16.57 -25.35 31.24
C GLU A 266 -17.57 -25.98 30.25
N ALA A 267 -17.10 -26.29 29.05
CA ALA A 267 -17.82 -26.99 28.03
C ALA A 267 -17.12 -28.31 27.69
N ALA A 268 -17.90 -29.38 27.59
CA ALA A 268 -17.38 -30.71 27.29
C ALA A 268 -17.22 -30.91 25.78
N TYR A 269 -16.07 -31.49 25.40
CA TYR A 269 -15.72 -31.81 24.02
C TYR A 269 -15.21 -33.24 23.91
N PHE A 270 -15.36 -33.85 22.73
CA PHE A 270 -14.70 -35.11 22.41
C PHE A 270 -13.65 -34.92 21.31
N PHE A 271 -12.54 -35.63 21.46
CA PHE A 271 -11.47 -35.67 20.46
C PHE A 271 -11.92 -36.48 19.23
N ASP A 272 -11.82 -35.90 18.04
CA ASP A 272 -12.32 -36.55 16.82
C ASP A 272 -11.32 -37.51 16.14
N GLY A 273 -10.10 -37.64 16.70
CA GLY A 273 -9.02 -38.45 16.15
C GLY A 273 -8.08 -37.72 15.18
N GLY A 274 -8.33 -36.43 14.91
CA GLY A 274 -7.44 -35.55 14.15
C GLY A 274 -6.78 -34.50 15.05
N ASN A 275 -6.84 -33.23 14.65
CA ASN A 275 -6.36 -32.09 15.46
C ASN A 275 -7.52 -31.20 15.95
N ALA A 276 -8.73 -31.77 16.02
CA ALA A 276 -9.93 -31.05 16.38
C ALA A 276 -10.70 -31.71 17.53
N PHE A 277 -11.31 -30.86 18.35
CA PHE A 277 -12.21 -31.21 19.42
C PHE A 277 -13.62 -30.78 19.01
N LYS A 278 -14.54 -31.74 18.98
CA LYS A 278 -15.95 -31.50 18.65
C LYS A 278 -16.77 -31.32 19.92
N PRO A 279 -17.69 -30.35 19.94
CA PRO A 279 -18.48 -30.06 21.13
C PRO A 279 -19.55 -31.15 21.36
N LEU A 280 -19.84 -31.44 22.63
CA LEU A 280 -20.99 -32.26 23.02
C LEU A 280 -22.31 -31.45 22.98
N GLN A 281 -22.23 -30.15 23.24
CA GLN A 281 -23.38 -29.24 23.28
C GLN A 281 -23.63 -28.55 21.92
N VAL A 282 -24.89 -28.55 21.49
CA VAL A 282 -25.32 -27.90 20.24
C VAL A 282 -25.09 -26.38 20.31
N GLY A 283 -24.48 -25.80 19.28
CA GLY A 283 -24.29 -24.35 19.14
C GLY A 283 -22.91 -23.84 19.57
N THR A 284 -22.10 -24.68 20.21
CA THR A 284 -20.70 -24.37 20.54
C THR A 284 -19.82 -24.66 19.31
N PRO A 285 -18.77 -23.87 19.02
CA PRO A 285 -17.90 -24.14 17.87
C PRO A 285 -16.86 -25.25 18.13
N THR A 286 -16.42 -25.90 17.06
CA THR A 286 -15.26 -26.82 17.07
C THR A 286 -13.98 -26.08 17.42
N ILE A 287 -13.13 -26.70 18.24
CA ILE A 287 -11.81 -26.17 18.60
C ILE A 287 -10.76 -26.96 17.80
N SER A 288 -9.94 -26.25 17.03
CA SER A 288 -8.77 -26.84 16.35
C SER A 288 -7.52 -26.39 17.09
N VAL A 289 -6.65 -27.33 17.44
CA VAL A 289 -5.39 -27.02 18.14
C VAL A 289 -4.25 -27.26 17.17
N ALA A 290 -3.49 -26.21 16.88
CA ALA A 290 -2.30 -26.30 16.03
C ALA A 290 -1.05 -26.57 16.87
N ASN A 291 -0.03 -27.19 16.27
CA ASN A 291 1.30 -27.41 16.84
C ASN A 291 1.31 -28.29 18.12
N VAL A 292 0.42 -29.27 18.21
CA VAL A 292 0.32 -30.21 19.35
C VAL A 292 0.19 -31.66 18.88
N ASP A 293 0.74 -31.98 17.71
CA ASP A 293 0.54 -33.28 17.04
C ASP A 293 0.94 -34.48 17.92
N GLU A 294 2.03 -34.37 18.69
CA GLU A 294 2.47 -35.45 19.60
C GLU A 294 1.51 -35.65 20.77
N TYR A 295 0.98 -34.56 21.32
CA TYR A 295 -0.02 -34.59 22.39
C TYR A 295 -1.34 -35.18 21.88
N THR A 296 -1.82 -34.75 20.70
CA THR A 296 -3.06 -35.27 20.12
C THR A 296 -2.92 -36.72 19.67
N ALA A 297 -1.75 -37.14 19.19
CA ALA A 297 -1.47 -38.54 18.85
C ALA A 297 -1.57 -39.50 20.04
N ALA A 298 -1.34 -39.01 21.27
CA ALA A 298 -1.49 -39.80 22.49
C ALA A 298 -2.95 -39.93 22.96
N LEU A 299 -3.86 -39.10 22.44
CA LEU A 299 -5.28 -39.15 22.77
C LEU A 299 -6.01 -40.23 21.96
N LYS A 300 -6.90 -40.96 22.63
CA LYS A 300 -7.80 -41.91 21.94
C LYS A 300 -8.95 -41.14 21.31
N PRO A 301 -9.36 -41.44 20.06
CA PRO A 301 -10.59 -40.90 19.50
C PRO A 301 -11.78 -41.14 20.45
N GLY A 302 -12.61 -40.12 20.62
CA GLY A 302 -13.70 -40.10 21.60
C GLY A 302 -13.29 -39.72 23.02
N ALA A 303 -12.00 -39.43 23.29
CA ALA A 303 -11.58 -38.91 24.60
C ALA A 303 -12.27 -37.58 24.91
N GLU A 304 -12.86 -37.49 26.10
CA GLU A 304 -13.54 -36.29 26.56
C GLU A 304 -12.54 -35.31 27.21
N GLN A 305 -12.70 -34.02 26.90
CA GLN A 305 -11.88 -32.93 27.42
C GLN A 305 -12.77 -31.71 27.71
N GLY A 306 -12.59 -31.11 28.89
CA GLY A 306 -13.22 -29.84 29.25
C GLY A 306 -12.42 -28.66 28.72
N PHE A 307 -13.11 -27.65 28.18
CA PHE A 307 -12.55 -26.37 27.78
C PHE A 307 -13.36 -25.23 28.42
N TYR A 308 -12.66 -24.23 28.97
CA TYR A 308 -13.31 -23.03 29.48
C TYR A 308 -13.61 -22.08 28.33
N LEU A 309 -14.90 -21.86 28.08
CA LEU A 309 -15.39 -21.05 26.97
C LEU A 309 -16.23 -19.87 27.45
N ARG A 310 -16.19 -18.80 26.68
CA ARG A 310 -17.09 -17.65 26.83
C ARG A 310 -17.62 -17.24 25.47
N ARG A 311 -18.86 -16.78 25.45
CA ARG A 311 -19.45 -16.07 24.30
C ARG A 311 -19.72 -14.62 24.71
N GLY A 312 -19.08 -13.68 24.03
CA GLY A 312 -19.24 -12.26 24.34
C GLY A 312 -20.45 -11.61 23.67
N GLY A 313 -20.60 -10.30 23.89
CA GLY A 313 -21.76 -9.52 23.44
C GLY A 313 -21.85 -9.35 21.91
N LEU A 314 -20.72 -9.44 21.19
CA LEU A 314 -20.68 -9.47 19.72
C LEU A 314 -20.89 -10.89 19.17
N GLY A 315 -21.12 -11.87 20.05
CA GLY A 315 -21.35 -13.26 19.70
C GLY A 315 -20.08 -14.01 19.33
N LEU A 316 -18.88 -13.47 19.63
CA LEU A 316 -17.63 -14.19 19.39
C LEU A 316 -17.41 -15.23 20.48
N TRP A 317 -16.92 -16.40 20.07
CA TRP A 317 -16.54 -17.46 20.99
C TRP A 317 -15.06 -17.37 21.32
N GLN A 318 -14.74 -17.49 22.60
CA GLN A 318 -13.39 -17.38 23.13
C GLN A 318 -13.09 -18.60 24.00
N VAL A 319 -11.90 -19.19 23.84
CA VAL A 319 -11.38 -20.26 24.71
C VAL A 319 -10.26 -19.74 25.58
N GLU A 320 -10.22 -20.14 26.85
CA GLU A 320 -9.08 -19.88 27.73
C GLU A 320 -7.87 -20.74 27.30
N THR A 321 -6.77 -20.10 26.93
CA THR A 321 -5.59 -20.77 26.38
C THR A 321 -4.63 -21.23 27.47
N ASP A 322 -4.62 -20.58 28.63
CA ASP A 322 -3.68 -20.88 29.72
C ASP A 322 -3.91 -22.28 30.30
N SER A 323 -5.18 -22.66 30.49
CA SER A 323 -5.57 -23.99 30.97
C SER A 323 -5.14 -25.10 30.00
N LEU A 324 -5.30 -24.87 28.69
CA LEU A 324 -4.84 -25.79 27.64
C LEU A 324 -3.31 -25.87 27.60
N ARG A 325 -2.62 -24.72 27.55
CA ARG A 325 -1.15 -24.64 27.54
C ARG A 325 -0.55 -25.35 28.76
N ARG A 326 -1.12 -25.15 29.94
CA ARG A 326 -0.69 -25.82 31.17
C ARG A 326 -0.84 -27.33 31.08
N THR A 327 -1.97 -27.81 30.55
CA THR A 327 -2.22 -29.25 30.38
C THR A 327 -1.22 -29.88 29.43
N VAL A 328 -0.99 -29.25 28.27
CA VAL A 328 -0.01 -29.71 27.27
C VAL A 328 1.41 -29.68 27.85
N LEU A 329 1.79 -28.62 28.56
CA LEU A 329 3.11 -28.49 29.17
C LEU A 329 3.37 -29.54 30.27
N LEU A 330 2.37 -29.82 31.12
CA LEU A 330 2.47 -30.88 32.13
C LEU A 330 2.64 -32.27 31.49
N TRP A 331 1.98 -32.52 30.35
CA TRP A 331 2.14 -33.74 29.58
C TRP A 331 3.58 -33.89 29.03
N TYR A 332 4.13 -32.85 28.41
CA TYR A 332 5.50 -32.86 27.88
C TYR A 332 6.58 -33.00 28.97
N GLN A 333 6.31 -32.52 30.19
CA GLN A 333 7.23 -32.64 31.32
C GLN A 333 7.27 -34.05 31.94
N GLY A 334 6.57 -35.03 31.37
CA GLY A 334 6.61 -36.42 31.83
C GLY A 334 5.98 -36.62 33.21
N GLN A 335 5.22 -35.65 33.73
CA GLN A 335 4.34 -35.84 34.87
C GLN A 335 3.14 -36.64 34.38
N ASN A 336 3.32 -37.95 34.22
CA ASN A 336 2.35 -38.96 33.80
C ASN A 336 1.12 -39.03 34.74
N LYS A 337 0.34 -37.97 34.82
CA LYS A 337 -1.07 -38.06 35.13
C LYS A 337 -1.79 -38.15 33.79
N PRO A 338 -2.67 -39.15 33.57
CA PRO A 338 -3.61 -39.05 32.46
C PRO A 338 -4.27 -37.66 32.52
N PRO A 339 -4.58 -37.02 31.37
CA PRO A 339 -5.30 -35.75 31.38
C PRO A 339 -6.45 -35.89 32.37
N PRO A 340 -6.59 -34.96 33.34
CA PRO A 340 -7.54 -35.14 34.42
C PRO A 340 -8.89 -35.43 33.79
N ARG A 341 -9.44 -36.62 34.08
CA ARG A 341 -10.87 -36.86 33.87
C ARG A 341 -11.56 -35.90 34.83
N LEU A 342 -11.93 -34.73 34.33
CA LEU A 342 -12.78 -33.80 35.03
C LEU A 342 -14.10 -34.52 35.22
N ARG A 343 -14.26 -35.11 36.41
CA ARG A 343 -15.50 -35.78 36.79
C ARG A 343 -16.55 -34.68 36.94
N VAL A 344 -17.58 -34.80 36.11
CA VAL A 344 -18.85 -34.10 36.25
C VAL A 344 -19.36 -34.33 37.68
N HIS A 345 -19.52 -33.24 38.43
CA HIS A 345 -20.32 -33.22 39.65
C HIS A 345 -21.72 -32.73 39.32
#